data_AF-A0A925C8S8-F1
#
_entry.id   AF-A0A925C8S8-F1
#
_cell.length_a   1.000
_cell.length_b   1.000
_cell.length_c   1.000
_cell.angle_alpha   90.00
_cell.angle_beta   90.00
_cell.angle_gamma   90.00
#
_symmetry.space_group_name_H-M   'P 1'
#
loop_
_entity.id
_entity.type
_entity.pdbx_description
1 polymer ?
#
loop_
_entity_poly.entity_id
_entity_poly.type
_entity_poly.pdbx_seq_one_letter_code
_entity_poly.pdbx_strand_id
1 'polypeptide(L)'
;MDSPTIRDEVRLAMNEKFGKPLVLNVESGAIYRWVLKRERGPSLYITLDAPELPALVHLLISDPLPDEVNPISAALARTWDEAAVLLDRIMAQWKRGSAEERGAGKREHGFA
;
A
#
# COMPACT_ATOMS: atom_id res chain seq x y z
N MET A 1 29.24 10.38 2.37
CA MET A 1 27.79 10.46 2.12
C MET A 1 27.38 9.05 1.76
N ASP A 2 26.67 8.38 2.66
CA ASP A 2 26.08 7.07 2.36
C ASP A 2 25.11 7.22 1.20
N SER A 3 25.22 6.34 0.21
CA SER A 3 24.27 6.30 -0.90
C SER A 3 22.87 6.00 -0.35
N PRO A 4 21.81 6.64 -0.89
CA PRO A 4 20.45 6.34 -0.48
C PRO A 4 20.16 4.85 -0.65
N THR A 5 19.53 4.25 0.35
CA THR A 5 19.12 2.84 0.27
C THR A 5 17.94 2.70 -0.69
N ILE A 6 17.69 1.51 -1.22
CA ILE A 6 16.50 1.28 -2.04
C ILE A 6 15.21 1.63 -1.28
N ARG A 7 15.23 1.39 0.03
CA ARG A 7 14.16 1.75 0.94
C ARG A 7 13.90 3.25 0.98
N ASP A 8 14.95 4.06 1.00
CA ASP A 8 14.83 5.51 0.93
C ASP A 8 14.30 5.98 -0.41
N GLU A 9 14.75 5.38 -1.52
CA GLU A 9 14.27 5.70 -2.86
C GLU A 9 12.77 5.41 -3.00
N VAL A 10 12.33 4.21 -2.62
CA VAL A 10 10.90 3.84 -2.65
C VAL A 10 10.09 4.74 -1.72
N ARG A 11 10.59 5.02 -0.51
CA ARG A 11 9.91 5.92 0.44
C ARG A 11 9.74 7.32 -0.14
N LEU A 12 10.79 7.89 -0.75
CA LEU A 12 10.73 9.22 -1.35
C LEU A 12 9.72 9.27 -2.49
N ALA A 13 9.77 8.29 -3.40
CA ALA A 13 8.82 8.21 -4.50
C ALA A 13 7.36 8.02 -4.03
N MET A 14 7.15 7.21 -2.98
CA MET A 14 5.83 7.08 -2.35
C MET A 14 5.38 8.38 -1.66
N ASN A 15 6.29 9.14 -1.07
CA ASN A 15 5.96 10.44 -0.49
C ASN A 15 5.45 11.43 -1.54
N GLU A 16 6.06 11.43 -2.72
CA GLU A 16 5.61 12.28 -3.83
C GLU A 16 4.23 11.86 -4.33
N LYS A 17 3.95 10.55 -4.37
CA LYS A 17 2.68 10.01 -4.89
C LYS A 17 1.52 10.11 -3.89
N PHE A 18 1.77 9.85 -2.61
CA PHE A 18 0.73 9.68 -1.59
C PHE A 18 0.82 10.66 -0.41
N GLY A 19 1.83 11.53 -0.39
CA GLY A 19 2.12 12.41 0.73
C GLY A 19 2.91 11.72 1.84
N LYS A 20 3.05 12.38 2.99
CA LYS A 20 3.89 11.88 4.09
C LYS A 20 3.27 10.65 4.77
N PRO A 21 4.04 9.59 5.04
CA PRO A 21 3.58 8.44 5.78
C PRO A 21 3.49 8.74 7.27
N LEU A 22 2.68 7.93 7.95
CA LEU A 22 2.88 7.64 9.37
C LEU A 22 4.19 6.86 9.52
N VAL A 23 5.05 7.31 10.43
CA VAL A 23 6.31 6.63 10.74
C VAL A 23 6.16 5.91 12.08
N LEU A 24 6.33 4.60 12.06
CA LEU A 24 6.28 3.74 13.25
C LEU A 24 7.71 3.27 13.55
N ASN A 25 8.29 3.74 14.65
CA ASN A 25 9.64 3.31 15.04
C ASN A 25 9.55 1.98 15.79
N VAL A 26 10.35 1.02 15.35
CA VAL A 26 10.54 -0.30 15.96
C VAL A 26 12.03 -0.50 16.28
N GLU A 27 12.36 -1.52 17.05
CA GLU A 27 13.75 -1.79 17.45
C GLU A 27 14.71 -1.91 16.25
N SER A 28 14.26 -2.57 15.18
CA SER A 28 15.05 -2.80 13.97
C SER A 28 15.08 -1.62 13.00
N GLY A 29 14.35 -0.53 13.26
CA GLY A 29 14.29 0.66 12.39
C GLY A 29 12.89 1.26 12.30
N ALA A 30 12.52 1.86 11.15
CA ALA A 30 11.21 2.51 10.99
C ALA A 30 10.32 1.75 10.00
N ILE A 31 9.03 1.63 10.26
CA ILE A 31 8.00 1.18 9.31
C ILE A 31 7.27 2.43 8.79
N TYR A 32 7.01 2.50 7.49
CA TYR A 32 6.33 3.63 6.86
C TYR A 32 4.94 3.21 6.38
N ARG A 33 3.92 3.99 6.72
CA ARG A 33 2.53 3.65 6.41
C ARG A 33 1.78 4.83 5.79
N TRP A 34 1.26 4.63 4.59
CA TRP A 34 0.37 5.58 3.91
C TRP A 34 -1.08 5.14 4.09
N VAL A 35 -1.96 6.12 4.32
CA VAL A 35 -3.40 5.90 4.48
C VAL A 35 -4.13 6.61 3.35
N LEU A 36 -4.68 5.85 2.43
CA LEU A 36 -5.48 6.35 1.32
C LEU A 36 -6.95 6.26 1.73
N LYS A 37 -7.49 7.38 2.20
CA LYS A 37 -8.89 7.48 2.62
C LYS A 37 -9.81 7.50 1.40
N ARG A 38 -10.88 6.70 1.45
CA ARG A 38 -11.99 6.79 0.50
C ARG A 38 -13.00 7.84 1.02
N GLU A 39 -13.71 8.51 0.11
CA GLU A 39 -14.81 9.41 0.49
C GLU A 39 -15.94 8.65 1.21
N ARG A 40 -16.13 7.37 0.89
CA ARG A 40 -17.04 6.45 1.56
C ARG A 40 -16.41 5.05 1.59
N GLY A 41 -16.43 4.41 2.75
CA GLY A 41 -15.87 3.06 2.95
C GLY A 41 -14.52 3.06 3.66
N PRO A 42 -13.92 1.87 3.83
CA PRO A 42 -12.68 1.71 4.58
C PRO A 42 -11.47 2.32 3.86
N SER A 43 -10.43 2.61 4.63
CA SER A 43 -9.18 3.20 4.13
C SER A 43 -8.25 2.10 3.64
N LEU A 44 -7.57 2.35 2.53
CA LEU A 44 -6.49 1.48 2.07
C LEU A 44 -5.21 1.88 2.78
N TYR A 45 -4.50 0.89 3.31
CA TYR A 45 -3.20 1.08 3.94
C TYR A 45 -2.13 0.52 3.03
N ILE A 46 -1.09 1.31 2.77
CA ILE A 46 0.13 0.84 2.11
C ILE A 46 1.24 0.92 3.15
N THR A 47 1.84 -0.21 3.50
CA THR A 47 2.88 -0.31 4.52
C THR A 47 4.17 -0.77 3.87
N LEU A 48 5.25 -0.07 4.19
CA LEU A 48 6.62 -0.45 3.87
C LEU A 48 7.26 -0.98 5.15
N ASP A 49 7.36 -2.30 5.21
CA ASP A 49 7.91 -3.09 6.30
C ASP A 49 9.28 -3.69 5.90
N ALA A 50 9.95 -4.40 6.81
CA ALA A 50 11.34 -4.89 6.73
C ALA A 50 12.45 -3.84 6.96
N PRO A 51 12.42 -3.11 8.09
CA PRO A 51 13.49 -2.19 8.47
C PRO A 51 14.87 -2.83 8.62
N GLU A 52 14.93 -4.12 8.94
CA GLU A 52 16.16 -4.91 9.06
C GLU A 52 16.79 -5.28 7.71
N LEU A 53 16.09 -5.07 6.58
CA LEU A 53 16.57 -5.39 5.23
C LEU A 53 16.69 -4.11 4.37
N PRO A 54 17.72 -3.27 4.55
CA PRO A 54 17.83 -1.99 3.83
C PRO A 54 17.97 -2.13 2.30
N ALA A 55 18.36 -3.31 1.81
CA ALA A 55 18.48 -3.64 0.38
C ALA A 55 17.20 -4.25 -0.22
N LEU A 56 16.12 -4.33 0.56
CA LEU A 56 14.85 -4.90 0.14
C LEU A 56 13.71 -4.04 0.66
N VAL A 57 12.61 -4.02 -0.09
CA VAL A 57 11.39 -3.34 0.30
C VAL A 57 10.28 -4.36 0.38
N HIS A 58 9.65 -4.49 1.54
CA HIS A 58 8.44 -5.28 1.70
C HIS A 58 7.24 -4.34 1.70
N LEU A 59 6.44 -4.42 0.64
CA LEU A 59 5.21 -3.66 0.46
C LEU A 59 4.01 -4.53 0.84
N LEU A 60 3.22 -4.02 1.76
CA LEU A 60 1.99 -4.63 2.25
C LEU A 60 0.82 -3.69 1.96
N ILE A 61 -0.27 -4.22 1.43
CA ILE A 61 -1.49 -3.46 1.16
C ILE A 61 -2.67 -4.14 1.85
N SER A 62 -3.33 -3.41 2.74
CA SER A 62 -4.35 -3.95 3.65
C SER A 62 -5.60 -3.08 3.66
N ASP A 63 -6.77 -3.69 3.88
CA ASP A 63 -8.10 -3.05 3.95
C ASP A 63 -9.06 -4.01 4.68
N PRO A 64 -9.74 -3.62 5.77
CA PRO A 64 -9.92 -2.26 6.29
C PRO A 64 -8.97 -1.87 7.41
N LEU A 65 -8.08 -2.77 7.80
CA LEU A 65 -7.14 -2.56 8.88
C LEU A 65 -5.71 -2.59 8.35
N PRO A 66 -4.78 -1.83 8.94
CA PRO A 66 -3.41 -1.77 8.43
C PRO A 66 -2.61 -3.04 8.68
N ASP A 67 -2.88 -3.74 9.78
CA ASP A 67 -2.11 -4.88 10.28
C ASP A 67 -2.90 -6.18 10.09
N GLU A 68 -3.56 -6.33 8.95
CA GLU A 68 -4.28 -7.57 8.63
C GLU A 68 -3.32 -8.75 8.50
N VAL A 69 -3.72 -9.88 9.07
CA VAL A 69 -3.00 -11.16 8.96
C VAL A 69 -2.89 -11.61 7.50
N ASN A 70 -3.90 -11.29 6.69
CA ASN A 70 -3.94 -11.59 5.26
C ASN A 70 -4.16 -10.28 4.49
N PRO A 71 -3.10 -9.50 4.22
CA PRO A 71 -3.22 -8.28 3.44
C PRO A 71 -3.78 -8.61 2.05
N ILE A 72 -4.52 -7.68 1.44
CA ILE A 72 -4.97 -7.78 0.05
C ILE A 72 -3.82 -8.16 -0.87
N SER A 73 -2.63 -7.60 -0.60
CA SER A 73 -1.43 -7.92 -1.34
C SER A 73 -0.18 -7.73 -0.50
N ALA A 74 0.81 -8.59 -0.74
CA ALA A 74 2.16 -8.49 -0.19
C ALA A 74 3.15 -8.72 -1.33
N ALA A 75 4.19 -7.88 -1.40
CA ALA A 75 5.21 -8.00 -2.42
C ALA A 75 6.58 -7.55 -1.92
N LEU A 76 7.62 -8.17 -2.45
CA LEU A 76 9.02 -7.80 -2.21
C LEU A 76 9.56 -7.11 -3.46
N ALA A 77 10.28 -6.02 -3.27
CA ALA A 77 10.96 -5.29 -4.34
C ALA A 77 12.41 -5.01 -3.94
N ARG A 78 13.31 -5.09 -4.91
CA ARG A 78 14.74 -4.72 -4.77
C ARG A 78 15.08 -3.45 -5.53
N THR A 79 14.16 -2.95 -6.35
CA THR A 79 14.29 -1.70 -7.11
C THR A 79 13.00 -0.88 -7.01
N TRP A 80 13.09 0.43 -7.27
CA TRP A 80 11.90 1.27 -7.41
C TRP A 80 11.04 0.84 -8.58
N ASP A 81 11.61 0.49 -9.73
CA ASP A 81 10.83 0.01 -10.88
C ASP A 81 9.98 -1.21 -10.55
N GLU A 82 10.54 -2.19 -9.82
CA GLU A 82 9.78 -3.33 -9.32
C GLU A 82 8.65 -2.89 -8.37
N ALA A 83 8.96 -2.01 -7.41
CA ALA A 83 7.98 -1.47 -6.47
C ALA A 83 6.85 -0.69 -7.17
N ALA A 84 7.18 0.09 -8.20
CA ALA A 84 6.24 0.91 -8.96
C ALA A 84 5.26 0.04 -9.76
N VAL A 85 5.77 -0.97 -10.47
CA VAL A 85 4.94 -1.94 -11.21
C VAL A 85 3.98 -2.68 -10.26
N LEU A 86 4.47 -3.09 -9.09
CA LEU A 86 3.65 -3.72 -8.06
C LEU A 86 2.57 -2.78 -7.54
N LEU A 87 2.95 -1.55 -7.19
CA LEU A 87 2.00 -0.53 -6.72
C LEU A 87 0.92 -0.23 -7.76
N ASP A 88 1.29 -0.06 -9.03
CA ASP A 88 0.31 0.24 -10.07
C ASP A 88 -0.64 -0.95 -10.33
N ARG A 89 -0.11 -2.18 -10.32
CA ARG A 89 -0.94 -3.39 -10.40
C ARG A 89 -1.93 -3.47 -9.24
N ILE A 90 -1.48 -3.22 -8.01
CA ILE A 90 -2.32 -3.34 -6.82
C ILE A 90 -3.33 -2.20 -6.76
N MET A 91 -2.94 -0.97 -7.10
CA MET A 91 -3.86 0.17 -7.21
C MET A 91 -4.92 -0.07 -8.29
N ALA A 92 -4.56 -0.71 -9.40
CA ALA A 92 -5.52 -1.11 -10.43
C ALA A 92 -6.49 -2.19 -9.91
N GLN A 93 -6.00 -3.21 -9.19
CA GLN A 93 -6.86 -4.22 -8.57
C GLN A 93 -7.81 -3.61 -7.54
N TRP A 94 -7.31 -2.73 -6.67
CA TRP A 94 -8.11 -2.04 -5.67
C TRP A 94 -9.20 -1.17 -6.30
N LYS A 95 -8.88 -0.40 -7.35
CA LYS A 95 -9.86 0.38 -8.11
C LYS A 95 -10.94 -0.49 -8.76
N ARG A 96 -10.61 -1.71 -9.21
CA ARG A 96 -11.58 -2.66 -9.78
C ARG A 96 -12.46 -3.31 -8.72
N GLY A 97 -11.89 -3.81 -7.62
CA GLY A 97 -12.68 -4.37 -6.51
C GLY A 97 -13.69 -3.35 -5.97
N SER A 98 -13.22 -2.11 -5.82
CA SER A 98 -14.05 -0.94 -5.51
C SER A 98 -15.21 -0.67 -6.48
N ALA A 99 -15.05 -1.01 -7.77
CA ALA A 99 -16.06 -0.80 -8.81
C ALA A 99 -17.04 -1.97 -8.88
N GLU A 100 -16.60 -3.19 -8.62
CA GLU A 100 -17.46 -4.38 -8.53
C GLU A 100 -18.42 -4.30 -7.33
N GLU A 101 -17.95 -3.83 -6.16
CA GLU A 101 -18.82 -3.53 -5.01
C GLU A 101 -19.90 -2.48 -5.34
N ARG A 102 -19.56 -1.46 -6.15
CA ARG A 102 -20.51 -0.43 -6.63
C ARG A 102 -21.50 -0.96 -7.67
N GLY A 103 -21.12 -2.01 -8.42
CA GLY A 103 -21.98 -2.66 -9.42
C GLY A 103 -22.93 -3.69 -8.82
N ALA A 104 -22.51 -4.38 -7.74
CA ALA A 104 -23.33 -5.34 -7.01
C ALA A 104 -24.50 -4.66 -6.28
N GLY A 105 -24.29 -3.49 -5.68
CA GLY A 105 -25.34 -2.73 -4.99
C GLY A 105 -26.43 -2.10 -5.88
N LYS A 106 -26.32 -2.18 -7.22
CA LYS A 106 -27.35 -1.68 -8.15
C LYS A 106 -28.29 -2.75 -8.70
N ARG A 107 -28.09 -4.04 -8.38
CA ARG A 107 -28.93 -5.13 -8.91
C ARG A 107 -29.98 -5.68 -7.94
N GLU A 108 -30.24 -5.01 -6.81
CA GLU A 108 -31.23 -5.45 -5.81
C GLU A 108 -32.46 -4.53 -5.67
N HIS A 109 -32.75 -3.66 -6.64
CA HIS A 109 -33.98 -2.83 -6.63
C HIS A 109 -34.68 -2.82 -7.99
N GLY A 110 -34.93 -4.01 -8.53
CA GLY A 110 -35.64 -4.14 -9.80
C GLY A 110 -36.26 -5.49 -10.01
N PHE A 111 -37.07 -5.99 -9.07
CA PHE A 111 -38.06 -7.03 -9.38
C PHE A 111 -39.31 -6.89 -8.49
N ALA A 112 -40.44 -6.78 -9.19
CA ALA A 112 -41.85 -6.93 -8.79
C ALA A 112 -42.46 -5.86 -7.88
#